data_AF-R5X7C6-F1
#
_entry.id   AF-R5X7C6-F1
#
_cell.length_a   1.000
_cell.length_b   1.000
_cell.length_c   1.000
_cell.angle_alpha   90.00
_cell.angle_beta   90.00
_cell.angle_gamma   90.00
#
_symmetry.space_group_name_H-M   'P 1'
#
loop_
_entity.id
_entity.type
_entity.pdbx_description
1 polymer ?
#
loop_
_entity_poly.entity_id
_entity_poly.type
_entity_poly.pdbx_seq_one_letter_code
_entity_poly.pdbx_strand_id
1 'polypeptide(L)'
;MKFNRNSDITKNMKLIEWMKNEILMSVSELFNILFKGVRSADEGLQDILANIIMITYLLAKRLGISFNEIDYKIKEKISLGIKEDHSIEKWYGDLTNLKNHIENRE
;
A
#
# COMPACT_ATOMS: atom_id res chain seq x y z
N MET A 1 5.64 35.64 14.60
CA MET A 1 6.32 34.53 13.87
C MET A 1 5.54 34.27 12.59
N LYS A 2 6.05 34.65 11.41
CA LYS A 2 5.34 34.44 10.13
C LYS A 2 5.37 32.95 9.79
N PHE A 3 4.22 32.27 9.86
CA PHE A 3 4.06 30.91 9.35
C PHE A 3 4.35 30.90 7.86
N ASN A 4 5.45 30.26 7.48
CA ASN A 4 5.97 30.29 6.12
C ASN A 4 5.30 29.17 5.31
N ARG A 5 4.01 29.32 4.97
CA ARG A 5 3.21 28.35 4.20
C ARG A 5 3.95 27.85 2.94
N ASN A 6 4.70 28.73 2.28
CA ASN A 6 5.47 28.38 1.08
C ASN A 6 6.61 27.38 1.36
N SER A 7 7.23 27.45 2.55
CA SER A 7 8.26 26.50 2.99
C SER A 7 7.65 25.12 3.25
N ASP A 8 6.47 25.06 3.87
CA ASP A 8 5.78 23.80 4.17
C ASP A 8 5.25 23.13 2.90
N ILE A 9 4.75 23.91 1.94
CA ILE A 9 4.34 23.40 0.61
C ILE A 9 5.55 22.79 -0.13
N THR A 10 6.70 23.49 -0.14
CA THR A 10 7.91 23.01 -0.82
C THR A 10 8.45 21.73 -0.17
N LYS A 11 8.42 21.64 1.16
CA LYS A 11 8.80 20.43 1.90
C LYS A 11 7.86 19.26 1.59
N ASN A 12 6.55 19.52 1.54
CA ASN A 12 5.55 18.50 1.20
C ASN A 12 5.76 17.95 -0.21
N MET A 13 6.04 18.84 -1.18
CA MET A 13 6.35 18.44 -2.56
C MET A 13 7.60 17.55 -2.62
N LYS A 14 8.70 17.95 -1.98
CA LYS A 14 9.93 17.13 -1.93
C LYS A 14 9.68 15.77 -1.28
N LEU A 15 8.87 15.72 -0.23
CA LEU A 15 8.52 14.46 0.42
C LEU A 15 7.69 13.56 -0.49
N ILE A 16 6.73 14.11 -1.23
CA ILE A 16 5.95 13.36 -2.24
C ILE A 16 6.86 12.80 -3.33
N GLU A 17 7.80 13.60 -3.86
CA GLU A 17 8.77 13.12 -4.85
C GLU A 17 9.63 11.98 -4.30
N TRP A 18 10.12 12.10 -3.07
CA TRP A 18 10.86 11.04 -2.42
C TRP A 18 10.03 9.76 -2.26
N MET A 19 8.78 9.87 -1.78
CA MET A 19 7.87 8.72 -1.61
C MET A 19 7.58 7.99 -2.91
N LYS A 20 7.42 8.72 -4.03
CA LYS A 20 7.23 8.09 -5.35
C LYS A 20 8.45 7.28 -5.78
N ASN A 21 9.65 7.80 -5.55
CA ASN A 21 10.88 7.06 -5.81
C ASN A 21 11.00 5.83 -4.91
N GLU A 22 10.65 5.96 -3.63
CA GLU A 22 10.68 4.85 -2.67
C GLU A 22 9.74 3.71 -3.06
N ILE A 23 8.54 4.03 -3.55
CA ILE A 23 7.61 3.04 -4.13
C ILE A 23 8.27 2.30 -5.29
N LEU A 24 8.88 3.02 -6.22
CA LEU A 24 9.53 2.42 -7.39
C LEU A 24 10.69 1.50 -7.00
N MET A 25 11.52 1.93 -6.04
CA MET A 25 12.64 1.13 -5.53
C MET A 25 12.13 -0.13 -4.82
N SER A 26 11.11 -0.02 -3.97
CA SER A 26 10.53 -1.17 -3.25
C SER A 26 9.92 -2.20 -4.21
N VAL A 27 9.27 -1.76 -5.29
CA VAL A 27 8.74 -2.66 -6.33
C VAL A 27 9.88 -3.33 -7.11
N SER A 28 10.96 -2.61 -7.40
CA SER A 28 12.16 -3.19 -8.00
C SER A 28 12.80 -4.25 -7.10
N GLU A 29 12.89 -3.99 -5.79
CA GLU A 29 13.37 -4.96 -4.80
C GLU A 29 12.47 -6.19 -4.72
N LEU A 30 11.15 -6.01 -4.76
CA LEU A 30 10.19 -7.11 -4.81
C LEU A 30 10.43 -8.02 -6.02
N PHE A 31 10.67 -7.44 -7.20
CA PHE A 31 10.97 -8.26 -8.38
C PHE A 31 12.30 -8.99 -8.26
N ASN A 32 13.34 -8.32 -7.75
CA ASN A 32 14.65 -8.94 -7.55
C ASN A 32 14.61 -10.08 -6.53
N ILE A 33 13.89 -9.91 -5.43
CA ILE A 33 13.83 -10.93 -4.38
C ILE A 33 13.06 -12.17 -4.87
N LEU A 34 11.93 -11.96 -5.57
CA LEU A 34 11.16 -13.06 -6.14
C LEU A 34 11.94 -13.79 -7.25
N PHE A 35 12.69 -13.06 -8.08
CA PHE A 35 13.55 -13.66 -9.11
C PHE A 35 14.62 -14.59 -8.52
N LYS A 36 15.13 -14.28 -7.32
CA LYS A 36 16.12 -15.12 -6.62
C LYS A 36 15.52 -16.40 -6.01
N GLY A 37 14.21 -16.59 -6.07
CA GLY A 37 13.54 -17.81 -5.60
C GLY A 37 13.34 -17.87 -4.08
N VAL A 38 12.88 -16.78 -3.46
CA VAL A 38 12.60 -16.75 -2.01
C VAL A 38 11.36 -17.55 -1.61
N ARG A 39 11.35 -18.00 -0.36
CA ARG A 39 10.21 -18.67 0.27
C ARG A 39 9.29 -17.62 0.91
N SER A 40 8.01 -17.95 1.08
CA SER A 40 7.01 -17.08 1.72
C SER A 40 7.32 -16.70 3.17
N ALA A 41 8.18 -17.46 3.87
CA ALA A 41 8.63 -17.16 5.23
C ALA A 41 9.89 -16.26 5.28
N ASP A 42 10.37 -15.77 4.13
CA ASP A 42 11.52 -14.87 4.09
C ASP A 42 11.15 -13.49 4.67
N GLU A 43 11.83 -13.09 5.75
CA GLU A 43 11.62 -11.81 6.43
C GLU A 43 11.82 -10.64 5.46
N GLY A 44 12.78 -10.74 4.52
CA GLY A 44 13.04 -9.68 3.54
C GLY A 44 11.87 -9.48 2.58
N LEU A 45 11.18 -10.55 2.18
CA LEU A 45 9.97 -10.44 1.36
C LEU A 45 8.84 -9.74 2.14
N GLN A 46 8.66 -10.10 3.41
CA GLN A 46 7.64 -9.49 4.26
C GLN A 46 7.91 -8.00 4.49
N ASP A 47 9.17 -7.63 4.73
CA ASP A 47 9.59 -6.23 4.91
C ASP A 47 9.36 -5.39 3.66
N ILE A 48 9.69 -5.91 2.47
CA ILE A 48 9.45 -5.22 1.20
C ILE A 48 7.95 -4.97 1.00
N LEU A 49 7.11 -5.99 1.21
CA LEU A 49 5.66 -5.86 1.08
C LEU A 49 5.08 -4.86 2.11
N ALA A 50 5.55 -4.92 3.36
CA ALA A 50 5.16 -3.99 4.39
C ALA A 50 5.58 -2.54 4.06
N ASN A 51 6.78 -2.33 3.50
CA ASN A 51 7.26 -1.02 3.09
C ASN A 51 6.38 -0.41 2.00
N ILE A 52 6.02 -1.19 0.98
CA ILE A 52 5.11 -0.75 -0.10
C ILE A 52 3.76 -0.29 0.46
N ILE A 53 3.19 -1.06 1.38
CA ILE A 53 1.91 -0.72 2.02
C ILE A 53 2.07 0.58 2.84
N MET A 54 3.10 0.66 3.69
CA MET A 54 3.36 1.80 4.56
C MET A 54 3.56 3.09 3.75
N ILE A 55 4.44 3.08 2.74
CA ILE A 55 4.75 4.27 1.95
C ILE A 55 3.53 4.77 1.17
N THR A 56 2.64 3.85 0.76
CA THR A 56 1.38 4.20 0.09
C THR A 56 0.43 4.94 1.02
N TYR A 57 0.30 4.51 2.28
CA TYR A 57 -0.47 5.27 3.29
C TYR A 57 0.14 6.66 3.53
N LEU A 58 1.46 6.75 3.67
CA LEU A 58 2.12 8.02 3.91
C LEU A 58 1.95 8.98 2.72
N LEU A 59 2.04 8.47 1.49
CA LEU A 59 1.78 9.24 0.28
C LEU A 59 0.33 9.75 0.24
N ALA A 60 -0.66 8.90 0.55
CA ALA A 60 -2.06 9.29 0.63
C ALA A 60 -2.26 10.47 1.61
N LYS A 61 -1.67 10.38 2.81
CA LYS A 61 -1.70 11.47 3.81
C LYS A 61 -1.10 12.77 3.28
N ARG A 62 -0.02 12.69 2.50
CA ARG A 62 0.63 13.89 1.91
C ARG A 62 -0.18 14.52 0.79
N LEU A 63 -1.04 13.74 0.15
CA LEU A 63 -2.00 14.17 -0.87
C LEU A 63 -3.34 14.65 -0.26
N GLY A 64 -3.48 14.65 1.07
CA GLY A 64 -4.69 15.10 1.75
C GLY A 64 -5.76 14.02 1.91
N ILE A 65 -5.41 12.74 1.73
CA ILE A 65 -6.29 11.59 1.91
C ILE A 65 -5.96 10.95 3.26
N SER A 66 -6.96 10.75 4.11
CA SER A 66 -6.77 10.10 5.40
C SER A 66 -6.50 8.60 5.27
N PHE A 67 -5.92 7.99 6.31
CA PHE A 67 -5.71 6.53 6.33
C PHE A 67 -7.03 5.77 6.25
N ASN A 68 -8.05 6.22 6.98
CA ASN A 68 -9.39 5.63 6.97
C ASN A 68 -10.04 5.67 5.58
N GLU A 69 -9.81 6.72 4.78
CA GLU A 69 -10.32 6.78 3.40
C GLU A 69 -9.63 5.74 2.51
N ILE A 70 -8.33 5.48 2.70
CA ILE A 70 -7.63 4.40 2.00
C ILE A 70 -8.15 3.03 2.45
N ASP A 71 -8.31 2.81 3.75
CA ASP A 71 -8.88 1.56 4.29
C ASP A 71 -10.27 1.29 3.72
N TYR A 72 -11.13 2.31 3.69
CA TYR A 72 -12.46 2.23 3.09
C TYR A 72 -12.38 1.88 1.59
N LYS A 73 -11.49 2.51 0.84
CA LYS A 73 -11.30 2.20 -0.59
C LYS A 73 -10.76 0.79 -0.83
N ILE A 74 -9.93 0.26 0.07
CA ILE A 74 -9.48 -1.13 0.01
C ILE A 74 -10.66 -2.08 0.24
N LYS A 75 -11.50 -1.83 1.26
CA LYS A 75 -12.71 -2.63 1.52
C LYS A 75 -13.71 -2.60 0.36
N GLU A 76 -13.91 -1.44 -0.27
CA GLU A 76 -14.75 -1.32 -1.47
C GLU A 76 -14.20 -2.17 -2.63
N LYS A 77 -12.89 -2.12 -2.89
CA LYS A 77 -12.24 -2.91 -3.94
C LYS A 77 -12.34 -4.41 -3.70
N ILE A 78 -12.16 -4.86 -2.46
CA ILE A 78 -12.30 -6.27 -2.08
C ILE A 78 -13.75 -6.72 -2.32
N SER A 79 -14.73 -5.96 -1.83
CA SER A 79 -16.15 -6.29 -1.99
C SER A 79 -16.57 -6.33 -3.46
N LEU A 80 -16.06 -5.39 -4.27
CA LEU A 80 -16.30 -5.36 -5.71
C LEU A 80 -15.70 -6.58 -6.40
N GLY A 81 -14.43 -6.90 -6.12
CA GLY A 81 -13.76 -8.06 -6.72
C GLY A 81 -14.41 -9.39 -6.38
N ILE A 82 -14.97 -9.54 -5.17
CA ILE A 82 -15.79 -10.71 -4.81
C ILE A 82 -17.08 -10.75 -5.62
N LYS A 83 -17.81 -9.62 -5.70
CA LYS A 83 -19.08 -9.52 -6.42
C LYS A 83 -18.92 -9.81 -7.91
N GLU A 84 -17.79 -9.39 -8.50
CA GLU A 84 -17.48 -9.56 -9.91
C GLU A 84 -16.88 -10.94 -10.25
N ASP A 85 -16.76 -11.85 -9.27
CA ASP A 85 -16.12 -13.17 -9.45
C ASP A 85 -14.72 -13.05 -10.09
N HIS A 86 -13.93 -12.08 -9.61
CA HIS A 86 -12.58 -11.81 -10.10
C HIS A 86 -11.75 -13.10 -10.03
N SER A 87 -10.87 -13.35 -11.01
CA SER A 87 -10.14 -14.62 -11.13
C SER A 87 -9.44 -15.07 -9.85
N ILE A 88 -8.90 -14.12 -9.08
CA ILE A 88 -8.24 -14.41 -7.79
C ILE A 88 -9.21 -14.94 -6.73
N GLU A 89 -10.44 -14.43 -6.68
CA GLU A 89 -11.49 -14.94 -5.80
C GLU A 89 -11.98 -16.30 -6.30
N LYS A 90 -12.29 -16.40 -7.60
CA LYS A 90 -12.78 -17.64 -8.20
C LYS A 90 -11.83 -18.82 -8.00
N TRP A 91 -10.52 -18.58 -8.10
CA TRP A 91 -9.52 -19.64 -8.04
C TRP A 91 -9.01 -19.93 -6.63
N TYR A 92 -8.94 -18.91 -5.77
CA TYR A 92 -8.25 -19.04 -4.48
C TYR A 92 -9.08 -18.59 -3.26
N GLY A 93 -10.17 -17.84 -3.47
CA GLY A 93 -10.95 -17.25 -2.38
C GLY A 93 -10.20 -16.15 -1.61
N ASP A 94 -9.13 -15.61 -2.19
CA ASP A 94 -8.20 -14.72 -1.50
C ASP A 94 -8.84 -13.37 -1.11
N LEU A 95 -9.82 -12.88 -1.88
CA LEU A 95 -10.51 -11.64 -1.53
C LEU A 95 -11.42 -11.86 -0.34
N THR A 96 -12.13 -12.98 -0.28
CA THR A 96 -12.92 -13.37 0.90
C THR A 96 -12.03 -13.56 2.13
N ASN A 97 -10.88 -14.22 1.99
CA ASN A 97 -9.91 -14.38 3.07
C ASN A 97 -9.38 -13.03 3.57
N LEU A 98 -9.01 -12.14 2.64
CA LEU A 98 -8.53 -10.79 2.96
C LEU A 98 -9.62 -9.95 3.63
N LYS A 99 -10.88 -10.06 3.18
CA LYS A 99 -12.03 -9.40 3.81
C LYS A 99 -12.16 -9.80 5.28
N ASN A 100 -12.21 -11.09 5.56
CA ASN A 100 -12.33 -11.62 6.92
C ASN A 100 -11.17 -11.17 7.80
N HIS A 101 -9.94 -11.18 7.26
CA HIS A 101 -8.76 -10.71 7.98
C HIS A 101 -8.84 -9.23 8.36
N ILE A 102 -9.36 -8.38 7.48
CA ILE A 102 -9.53 -6.94 7.76
C ILE A 102 -10.64 -6.72 8.79
N GLU A 103 -11.77 -7.42 8.66
CA GLU A 103 -12.91 -7.29 9.60
C GLU A 103 -12.54 -7.75 11.02
N ASN A 104 -11.68 -8.76 11.16
CA ASN A 104 -11.22 -9.25 12.46
C ASN A 104 -10.18 -8.34 13.16
N ARG A 105 -9.70 -7.28 12.49
CA ARG A 105 -8.78 -6.29 13.09
C ARG A 105 -9.49 -5.11 13.74
N GLU A 106 -10.78 -4.93 13.45
CA GLU A 106 -11.63 -3.86 13.97
C GLU A 106 -12.36 -4.29 15.25
#